data_AF-A0A285PNY1-F1
#
_entry.id   AF-A0A285PNY1-F1
#
_cell.length_a   1.000
_cell.length_b   1.000
_cell.length_c   1.000
_cell.angle_alpha   90.00
_cell.angle_beta   90.00
_cell.angle_gamma   90.00
#
_symmetry.space_group_name_H-M   'P 1'
#
loop_
_entity.id
_entity.type
_entity.pdbx_description
1 polymer ?
#
loop_
_entity_poly.entity_id
_entity_poly.type
_entity_poly.pdbx_seq_one_letter_code
_entity_poly.pdbx_strand_id
1 'polypeptide(L)'
;MLKKEFLKELEDRLQMLNEKERKDMIEEYSQHISMRMESGMKEEEAIDDFGNIDDLIAEILDAYHLDPEYEVKNKGRNGKTGVADLLPKDFFEKRKKKSKERDLKKNKKVETMERFKKNRGETIENIADKARKTSGSAISWSWDKAKKIFLIFVKVVLICLVVPAAFFDVAGLVGLGTLSVMAFQGYPVIGCVIVALGAVLSMTAYILFLFSYILKGKGVNV
;
A
#
# COMPACT_ATOMS: atom_id res chain seq x y z
N MET A 1 5.06 -4.95 -20.83
CA MET A 1 5.49 -3.54 -20.93
C MET A 1 6.29 -3.19 -19.69
N LEU A 2 7.23 -2.24 -19.78
CA LEU A 2 8.01 -1.81 -18.61
C LEU A 2 7.25 -0.77 -17.78
N LYS A 3 7.57 -0.62 -16.50
CA LYS A 3 6.97 0.33 -15.54
C LYS A 3 6.94 1.74 -16.08
N LYS A 4 8.04 2.18 -16.70
CA LYS A 4 8.14 3.53 -17.28
C LYS A 4 7.18 3.73 -18.45
N GLU A 5 6.97 2.70 -19.26
CA GLU A 5 6.05 2.75 -20.40
C GLU A 5 4.60 2.74 -19.90
N PHE A 6 4.30 1.88 -18.93
CA PHE A 6 2.98 1.81 -18.29
C PHE A 6 2.56 3.13 -17.65
N LEU A 7 3.42 3.72 -16.81
CA LEU A 7 3.09 4.96 -16.11
C LEU A 7 2.93 6.14 -17.08
N LYS A 8 3.72 6.17 -18.15
CA LYS A 8 3.60 7.19 -19.18
C LYS A 8 2.27 7.07 -19.93
N GLU A 9 1.88 5.86 -20.33
CA GLU A 9 0.59 5.62 -21.00
C GLU A 9 -0.60 5.95 -20.10
N LEU A 10 -0.50 5.63 -18.80
CA LEU A 10 -1.49 6.00 -17.79
C LEU A 10 -1.58 7.53 -17.65
N GLU A 11 -0.46 8.24 -17.59
CA GLU A 11 -0.42 9.69 -17.50
C GLU A 11 -0.97 10.39 -18.76
N ASP A 12 -0.62 9.91 -19.95
CA ASP A 12 -1.03 10.48 -21.23
C ASP A 12 -2.55 10.34 -21.45
N ARG A 13 -3.16 9.26 -20.96
CA ARG A 13 -4.60 9.02 -21.11
C ARG A 13 -5.46 9.64 -20.00
N LEU A 14 -4.85 9.99 -18.87
CA LEU A 14 -5.52 10.64 -17.75
C LEU A 14 -5.35 12.16 -17.74
N GLN A 15 -4.99 12.77 -18.86
CA GLN A 15 -4.86 14.23 -19.00
C GLN A 15 -6.17 15.00 -18.70
N MET A 16 -7.32 14.32 -18.72
CA MET A 16 -8.61 14.89 -18.33
C MET A 16 -8.73 15.13 -16.82
N LEU A 17 -7.94 14.42 -16.00
CA LEU A 17 -7.87 14.64 -14.56
C LEU A 17 -7.02 15.87 -14.25
N ASN A 18 -7.31 16.52 -13.12
CA ASN A 18 -6.53 17.66 -12.67
C ASN A 18 -5.05 17.26 -12.46
N GLU A 19 -4.12 18.17 -12.72
CA GLU A 19 -2.68 17.88 -12.67
C GLU A 19 -2.24 17.28 -11.34
N LYS A 20 -2.81 17.79 -10.23
CA LYS A 20 -2.55 17.26 -8.90
C LYS A 20 -3.06 15.83 -8.73
N GLU A 21 -4.32 15.57 -9.09
CA GLU A 21 -4.95 14.25 -8.92
C GLU A 21 -4.31 13.20 -9.83
N ARG A 22 -3.98 13.58 -11.07
CA ARG A 22 -3.23 12.74 -11.99
C ARG A 22 -1.87 12.37 -11.39
N LYS A 23 -1.11 13.35 -10.88
CA LYS A 23 0.21 13.11 -10.30
C LYS A 23 0.13 12.22 -9.07
N ASP A 24 -0.79 12.50 -8.15
CA ASP A 24 -0.99 11.73 -6.93
C ASP A 24 -1.33 10.26 -7.28
N MET A 25 -2.15 10.04 -8.30
CA MET A 25 -2.53 8.69 -8.74
C MET A 25 -1.38 7.96 -9.44
N ILE A 26 -0.66 8.62 -10.35
CA ILE A 26 0.52 8.03 -11.01
C ILE A 26 1.59 7.65 -9.98
N GLU A 27 1.77 8.45 -8.93
CA GLU A 27 2.68 8.15 -7.83
C GLU A 27 2.24 6.91 -7.05
N GLU A 28 0.95 6.78 -6.73
CA GLU A 28 0.39 5.61 -6.06
C GLU A 28 0.62 4.31 -6.85
N TYR A 29 0.32 4.31 -8.15
CA TYR A 29 0.58 3.14 -9.01
C TYR A 29 2.07 2.84 -9.14
N SER A 30 2.91 3.88 -9.25
CA SER A 30 4.37 3.71 -9.28
C SER A 30 4.90 3.06 -8.00
N GLN A 31 4.39 3.46 -6.83
CA GLN A 31 4.74 2.89 -5.54
C GLN A 31 4.23 1.45 -5.40
N HIS A 32 3.00 1.15 -5.83
CA HIS A 32 2.46 -0.20 -5.78
C HIS A 32 3.30 -1.17 -6.64
N ILE A 33 3.68 -0.77 -7.85
CA ILE A 33 4.58 -1.57 -8.71
C ILE A 33 5.95 -1.77 -8.04
N SER A 34 6.54 -0.72 -7.46
CA SER A 34 7.82 -0.84 -6.74
C SER A 34 7.76 -1.84 -5.58
N MET A 35 6.71 -1.77 -4.75
CA MET A 35 6.53 -2.70 -3.62
C MET A 35 6.41 -4.16 -4.08
N ARG A 36 5.71 -4.39 -5.21
CA ARG A 36 5.61 -5.73 -5.81
C ARG A 36 6.98 -6.21 -6.31
N MET A 37 7.76 -5.37 -6.96
CA MET A 37 9.12 -5.72 -7.39
C MET A 37 10.06 -6.02 -6.21
N GLU A 38 9.98 -5.25 -5.11
CA GLU A 38 10.75 -5.49 -3.88
C GLU A 38 10.40 -6.83 -3.21
N SER A 39 9.16 -7.32 -3.38
CA SER A 39 8.74 -8.65 -2.92
C SER A 39 9.25 -9.80 -3.80
N GLY A 40 10.02 -9.51 -4.85
CA GLY A 40 10.64 -10.50 -5.73
C GLY A 40 9.84 -10.84 -7.00
N MET A 41 8.75 -10.12 -7.26
CA MET A 41 7.94 -10.26 -8.49
C MET A 41 8.64 -9.56 -9.67
N LYS A 42 8.53 -10.13 -10.87
CA LYS A 42 9.05 -9.47 -12.07
C LYS A 42 8.20 -8.25 -12.41
N GLU A 43 8.83 -7.25 -13.00
CA GLU A 43 8.18 -5.99 -13.38
C GLU A 43 6.94 -6.20 -14.28
N GLU A 44 7.03 -7.13 -15.24
CA GLU A 44 5.91 -7.46 -16.13
C GLU A 44 4.75 -8.13 -15.39
N GLU A 45 5.04 -9.03 -14.44
CA GLU A 45 4.02 -9.69 -13.61
C GLU A 45 3.34 -8.70 -12.65
N ALA A 46 4.11 -7.76 -12.08
CA ALA A 46 3.59 -6.70 -11.22
C ALA A 46 2.67 -5.73 -11.97
N ILE A 47 2.85 -5.59 -13.29
CA ILE A 47 2.02 -4.77 -14.15
C ILE A 47 0.79 -5.55 -14.64
N ASP A 48 0.95 -6.85 -14.93
CA ASP A 48 -0.15 -7.74 -15.33
C ASP A 48 -1.21 -7.89 -14.23
N ASP A 49 -0.80 -7.78 -12.95
CA ASP A 49 -1.70 -7.74 -11.78
C ASP A 49 -2.80 -6.66 -11.88
N PHE A 50 -2.59 -5.58 -12.65
CA PHE A 50 -3.60 -4.54 -12.88
C PHE A 50 -4.53 -4.83 -14.07
N GLY A 51 -4.25 -5.86 -14.86
CA GLY A 51 -5.02 -6.25 -16.02
C GLY A 51 -4.79 -5.36 -17.24
N ASN A 52 -5.81 -5.27 -18.10
CA ASN A 52 -5.74 -4.48 -19.32
C ASN A 52 -5.77 -2.98 -19.02
N ILE A 53 -4.82 -2.24 -19.58
CA ILE A 53 -4.67 -0.79 -19.35
C ILE A 53 -5.89 0.02 -19.83
N ASP A 54 -6.55 -0.38 -20.91
CA ASP A 54 -7.77 0.27 -21.40
C ASP A 54 -8.92 0.14 -20.40
N ASP A 55 -9.07 -1.04 -19.81
CA ASP A 55 -10.10 -1.33 -18.82
C ASP A 55 -9.82 -0.57 -17.50
N LEU A 56 -8.55 -0.57 -17.05
CA LEU A 56 -8.11 0.18 -15.88
C LEU A 56 -8.39 1.67 -16.02
N ILE A 57 -8.08 2.25 -17.18
CA ILE A 57 -8.30 3.68 -17.44
C ILE A 57 -9.79 3.99 -17.52
N ALA A 58 -10.59 3.12 -18.15
CA ALA A 58 -12.04 3.28 -18.18
C ALA A 58 -12.66 3.22 -16.77
N GLU A 59 -12.19 2.32 -15.90
CA GLU A 59 -12.63 2.21 -14.51
C GLU A 59 -12.26 3.46 -13.69
N ILE A 60 -11.03 3.93 -13.84
CA ILE A 60 -10.55 5.17 -13.20
C ILE A 60 -11.39 6.36 -13.66
N LEU A 61 -11.61 6.54 -14.97
CA LEU A 61 -12.39 7.67 -15.49
C LEU A 61 -13.88 7.59 -15.11
N ASP A 62 -14.46 6.40 -15.07
CA ASP A 62 -15.86 6.18 -14.62
C ASP A 62 -16.03 6.53 -13.14
N ALA A 63 -15.06 6.19 -12.28
CA ALA A 63 -15.07 6.56 -10.86
C ALA A 63 -15.11 8.10 -10.67
N TYR A 64 -14.46 8.85 -11.56
CA TYR A 64 -14.47 10.31 -11.59
C TYR A 64 -15.59 10.91 -12.46
N HIS A 65 -16.50 10.10 -13.00
CA HIS A 65 -17.62 10.50 -13.86
C HIS A 65 -17.21 11.28 -15.11
N LEU A 66 -16.05 10.97 -15.68
CA LEU A 66 -15.53 11.59 -16.89
C LEU A 66 -15.82 10.70 -18.11
N ASP A 67 -16.30 11.29 -19.21
CA ASP A 67 -16.56 10.55 -20.45
C ASP A 67 -15.24 10.02 -21.04
N PRO A 68 -15.09 8.70 -21.27
CA PRO A 68 -13.84 8.09 -21.74
C PRO A 68 -13.54 8.36 -23.23
N GLU A 69 -14.37 9.16 -23.92
CA GLU A 69 -14.32 9.39 -25.36
C GLU A 69 -14.15 10.90 -25.65
N TYR A 70 -12.92 11.41 -25.50
CA TYR A 70 -12.59 12.75 -26.01
C TYR A 70 -11.23 12.79 -26.69
N GLU A 71 -11.28 12.67 -28.02
CA GLU A 71 -10.51 13.53 -28.91
C GLU A 71 -11.50 14.09 -29.96
N VAL A 72 -11.44 15.40 -30.24
CA VAL A 72 -11.41 16.00 -31.60
C VAL A 72 -11.59 17.52 -31.52
N LYS A 73 -10.53 18.22 -31.93
CA LYS A 73 -10.50 19.63 -32.36
C LYS A 73 -11.68 19.96 -33.29
N ASN A 74 -12.26 21.17 -33.18
CA ASN A 74 -12.38 22.01 -34.39
C ASN A 74 -12.67 23.50 -34.17
N LYS A 75 -11.89 24.28 -34.93
CA LYS A 75 -12.04 25.69 -35.29
C LYS A 75 -13.36 25.94 -36.03
N GLY A 76 -13.99 27.06 -35.69
CA GLY A 76 -14.53 28.06 -36.63
C GLY A 76 -15.65 27.65 -37.61
N ARG A 77 -16.82 28.27 -37.44
CA ARG A 77 -17.51 28.98 -38.53
C ARG A 77 -18.67 29.84 -38.01
N ASN A 78 -18.43 31.15 -38.06
CA ASN A 78 -19.46 32.17 -38.16
C ASN A 78 -20.11 32.09 -39.55
N GLY A 79 -21.41 32.38 -39.67
CA GLY A 79 -22.09 32.48 -40.96
C GLY A 79 -23.61 32.41 -40.89
N LYS A 80 -24.25 33.57 -40.79
CA LYS A 80 -25.68 33.76 -41.05
C LYS A 80 -25.99 33.45 -42.53
N THR A 81 -26.96 32.60 -42.80
CA THR A 81 -27.81 32.62 -44.02
C THR A 81 -28.99 31.67 -43.83
N GLY A 82 -30.21 32.15 -44.08
CA GLY A 82 -31.44 31.39 -43.90
C GLY A 82 -31.54 30.23 -44.89
N VAL A 83 -31.33 29.01 -44.40
CA VAL A 83 -31.46 27.73 -45.13
C VAL A 83 -32.89 27.16 -45.09
N ALA A 84 -33.85 27.88 -44.51
CA ALA A 84 -35.20 27.39 -44.29
C ALA A 84 -36.07 27.34 -45.57
N ASP A 85 -35.80 28.20 -46.55
CA ASP A 85 -36.65 28.34 -47.75
C ASP A 85 -36.26 27.40 -48.92
N LEU A 86 -35.12 26.70 -48.81
CA LEU A 86 -34.64 25.73 -49.81
C LEU A 86 -35.00 24.28 -49.48
N LEU A 87 -35.63 24.03 -48.32
CA LEU A 87 -35.94 22.67 -47.85
C LEU A 87 -37.39 22.28 -48.18
N PRO A 88 -37.62 21.12 -48.83
CA PRO A 88 -38.97 20.59 -49.06
C PRO A 88 -39.77 20.49 -47.75
N LYS A 89 -41.08 20.83 -47.78
CA LYS A 89 -41.94 20.93 -46.58
C LYS A 89 -41.99 19.63 -45.76
N ASP A 90 -41.80 18.50 -46.42
CA ASP A 90 -41.72 17.13 -45.90
C ASP A 90 -40.40 16.79 -45.18
N PHE A 91 -39.36 17.60 -45.35
CA PHE A 91 -38.06 17.42 -44.68
C PHE A 91 -38.17 17.57 -43.15
N PHE A 92 -38.91 18.58 -42.69
CA PHE A 92 -39.12 18.84 -41.26
C PHE A 92 -39.96 17.74 -40.59
N GLU A 93 -40.96 17.22 -41.29
CA GLU A 93 -41.82 16.15 -40.80
C GLU A 93 -41.07 14.83 -40.63
N LYS A 94 -40.23 14.48 -41.62
CA LYS A 94 -39.35 13.32 -41.57
C LYS A 94 -38.34 13.42 -40.43
N ARG A 95 -37.80 14.62 -40.18
CA ARG A 95 -36.91 14.87 -39.04
C ARG A 95 -37.62 14.73 -37.69
N LYS A 96 -38.86 15.22 -37.57
CA LYS A 96 -39.67 15.08 -36.34
C LYS A 96 -39.98 13.61 -36.03
N LYS A 97 -40.38 12.81 -37.04
CA LYS A 97 -40.58 11.36 -36.89
C LYS A 97 -39.29 10.65 -36.46
N LYS A 98 -38.18 10.94 -37.14
CA LYS A 98 -36.87 10.36 -36.82
C LYS A 98 -36.34 10.79 -35.45
N SER A 99 -36.72 11.98 -34.95
CA SER A 99 -36.42 12.39 -33.57
C SER A 99 -37.22 11.56 -32.57
N LYS A 100 -38.55 11.49 -32.71
CA LYS A 100 -39.41 10.72 -31.81
C LYS A 100 -39.01 9.25 -31.72
N GLU A 101 -38.61 8.64 -32.83
CA GLU A 101 -38.16 7.24 -32.86
C GLU A 101 -36.82 7.05 -32.14
N ARG A 102 -35.89 8.01 -32.24
CA ARG A 102 -34.64 8.00 -31.46
C ARG A 102 -34.89 8.18 -29.98
N ASP A 103 -35.81 9.08 -29.60
CA ASP A 103 -36.16 9.34 -28.22
C ASP A 103 -36.81 8.10 -27.58
N LEU A 104 -37.72 7.43 -28.30
CA LEU A 104 -38.34 6.18 -27.85
C LEU A 104 -37.32 5.04 -27.69
N LYS A 105 -36.40 4.90 -28.65
CA LYS A 105 -35.33 3.88 -28.60
C LYS A 105 -34.34 4.16 -27.46
N LYS A 106 -34.04 5.44 -27.19
CA LYS A 106 -33.21 5.87 -26.07
C LYS A 106 -33.89 5.54 -24.74
N ASN A 107 -35.17 5.87 -24.59
CA ASN A 107 -35.91 5.60 -23.35
C ASN A 107 -35.96 4.10 -23.03
N LYS A 108 -36.24 3.25 -24.04
CA LYS A 108 -36.26 1.80 -23.87
C LYS A 108 -34.88 1.23 -23.48
N LYS A 109 -33.79 1.78 -24.02
CA LYS A 109 -32.42 1.40 -23.64
C LYS A 109 -32.11 1.81 -22.19
N VAL A 110 -32.53 3.00 -21.78
CA VAL A 110 -32.35 3.51 -20.41
C VAL A 110 -33.11 2.64 -19.40
N GLU A 111 -34.38 2.32 -19.65
CA GLU A 111 -35.17 1.44 -18.77
C GLU A 111 -34.57 0.03 -18.63
N THR A 112 -34.02 -0.52 -19.72
CA THR A 112 -33.37 -1.84 -19.69
C THR A 112 -32.07 -1.78 -18.88
N MET A 113 -31.31 -0.69 -19.00
CA MET A 113 -30.06 -0.48 -18.26
C MET A 113 -30.30 -0.27 -16.76
N GLU A 114 -31.31 0.52 -16.39
CA GLU A 114 -31.74 0.74 -14.99
C GLU A 114 -32.09 -0.59 -14.31
N ARG A 115 -32.86 -1.44 -15.01
CA ARG A 115 -33.24 -2.77 -14.49
C ARG A 115 -32.03 -3.69 -14.30
N PHE A 116 -31.06 -3.62 -15.21
CA PHE A 116 -29.82 -4.39 -15.11
C PHE A 116 -28.89 -3.89 -13.99
N LYS A 117 -28.77 -2.56 -13.81
CA LYS A 117 -28.03 -1.94 -12.70
C LYS A 117 -28.63 -2.35 -11.36
N LYS A 118 -29.95 -2.32 -11.22
CA LYS A 118 -30.64 -2.72 -9.99
C LYS A 118 -30.37 -4.19 -9.63
N ASN A 119 -30.50 -5.11 -10.60
CA ASN A 119 -30.21 -6.54 -10.37
C ASN A 119 -28.74 -6.78 -10.01
N ARG A 120 -27.79 -6.06 -10.62
CA ARG A 120 -26.38 -6.13 -10.21
C ARG A 120 -26.18 -5.60 -8.79
N GLY A 121 -26.81 -4.48 -8.43
CA GLY A 121 -26.76 -3.89 -7.09
C GLY A 121 -27.20 -4.89 -6.02
N GLU A 122 -28.38 -5.51 -6.19
CA GLU A 122 -28.89 -6.54 -5.29
C GLU A 122 -27.96 -7.77 -5.22
N THR A 123 -27.33 -8.16 -6.33
CA THR A 123 -26.38 -9.28 -6.36
C THR A 123 -25.08 -8.95 -5.61
N ILE A 124 -24.56 -7.74 -5.80
CA ILE A 124 -23.33 -7.26 -5.14
C ILE A 124 -23.55 -7.13 -3.63
N GLU A 125 -24.69 -6.57 -3.21
CA GLU A 125 -25.04 -6.42 -1.80
C GLU A 125 -25.12 -7.77 -1.08
N ASN A 126 -25.76 -8.77 -1.70
CA ASN A 126 -25.82 -10.14 -1.17
C ASN A 126 -24.45 -10.84 -1.10
N ILE A 127 -23.54 -10.58 -2.05
CA ILE A 127 -22.17 -11.11 -2.03
C ILE A 127 -21.35 -10.41 -0.93
N ALA A 128 -21.47 -9.09 -0.81
CA ALA A 128 -20.78 -8.29 0.19
C ALA A 128 -21.19 -8.69 1.61
N ASP A 129 -22.48 -8.90 1.88
CA ASP A 129 -22.95 -9.37 3.19
C ASP A 129 -22.46 -10.78 3.53
N LYS A 130 -22.35 -11.66 2.53
CA LYS A 130 -21.78 -13.01 2.69
C LYS A 130 -20.29 -12.96 3.01
N ALA A 131 -19.54 -12.07 2.36
CA ALA A 131 -18.13 -11.83 2.64
C ALA A 131 -17.93 -11.23 4.04
N ARG A 132 -18.78 -10.28 4.45
CA ARG A 132 -18.71 -9.65 5.78
C ARG A 132 -18.94 -10.66 6.91
N LYS A 133 -19.91 -11.57 6.76
CA LYS A 133 -20.20 -12.64 7.74
C LYS A 133 -19.13 -13.72 7.82
N THR A 134 -18.43 -14.01 6.72
CA THR A 134 -17.36 -15.03 6.69
C THR A 134 -16.00 -14.47 7.08
N SER A 135 -15.74 -13.19 6.82
CA SER A 135 -14.47 -12.51 7.09
C SER A 135 -14.31 -12.04 8.55
N GLY A 136 -15.41 -11.65 9.20
CA GLY A 136 -15.36 -11.02 10.53
C GLY A 136 -14.94 -11.91 11.71
N SER A 137 -14.95 -13.23 11.57
CA SER A 137 -14.69 -14.14 12.70
C SER A 137 -13.34 -14.85 12.68
N ALA A 138 -12.69 -15.01 11.53
CA ALA A 138 -11.44 -15.78 11.41
C ALA A 138 -10.17 -14.92 11.49
N ILE A 139 -10.26 -13.63 11.15
CA ILE A 139 -9.11 -12.72 11.00
C ILE A 139 -8.60 -12.18 12.35
N SER A 140 -9.49 -11.88 13.31
CA SER A 140 -9.09 -11.29 14.58
C SER A 140 -8.31 -12.26 15.48
N TRP A 141 -8.58 -13.56 15.41
CA TRP A 141 -7.93 -14.56 16.25
C TRP A 141 -6.47 -14.82 15.85
N SER A 142 -6.13 -14.62 14.58
CA SER A 142 -4.78 -14.87 14.05
C SER A 142 -3.79 -13.76 14.42
N TRP A 143 -4.25 -12.53 14.54
CA TRP A 143 -3.39 -11.37 14.84
C TRP A 143 -2.85 -11.39 16.27
N ASP A 144 -3.68 -11.78 17.24
CA ASP A 144 -3.25 -11.88 18.64
C ASP A 144 -2.26 -13.02 18.88
N LYS A 145 -2.40 -14.13 18.14
CA LYS A 145 -1.41 -15.22 18.19
C LYS A 145 -0.11 -14.83 17.53
N ALA A 146 -0.15 -14.17 16.38
CA ALA A 146 1.04 -13.68 15.68
C ALA A 146 1.83 -12.69 16.54
N LYS A 147 1.15 -11.72 17.18
CA LYS A 147 1.76 -10.80 18.14
C LYS A 147 2.43 -11.52 19.32
N LYS A 148 1.78 -12.54 19.89
CA LYS A 148 2.37 -13.34 20.98
C LYS A 148 3.63 -14.08 20.53
N ILE A 149 3.61 -14.70 19.35
CA ILE A 149 4.77 -15.40 18.79
C ILE A 149 5.92 -14.41 18.53
N PHE A 150 5.63 -13.25 17.95
CA PHE A 150 6.61 -12.19 17.72
C PHE A 150 7.26 -11.69 19.02
N LEU A 151 6.46 -11.45 20.07
CA LEU A 151 6.98 -11.04 21.39
C LEU A 151 7.83 -12.12 22.05
N ILE A 152 7.49 -13.41 21.87
CA ILE A 152 8.31 -14.53 22.33
C ILE A 152 9.64 -14.55 21.57
N PHE A 153 9.61 -14.37 20.25
CA PHE A 153 10.82 -14.31 19.42
C PHE A 153 11.77 -13.21 19.89
N VAL A 154 11.28 -11.99 20.11
CA VAL A 154 12.09 -10.86 20.61
C VAL A 154 12.74 -11.20 21.95
N LYS A 155 12.01 -11.84 22.88
CA LYS A 155 12.57 -12.28 24.17
C LYS A 155 13.66 -13.35 24.00
N VAL A 156 13.47 -14.31 23.10
CA VAL A 156 14.47 -15.36 22.81
C VAL A 156 15.75 -14.75 22.24
N VAL A 157 15.64 -13.80 21.30
CA VAL A 157 16.80 -13.08 20.75
C VAL A 157 17.53 -12.32 21.85
N LEU A 158 16.79 -11.66 22.75
CA LEU A 158 17.38 -10.92 23.86
C LEU A 158 18.11 -11.83 24.86
N ILE A 159 17.56 -13.01 25.15
CA ILE A 159 18.22 -14.05 25.96
C ILE A 159 19.50 -14.53 25.27
N CYS A 160 19.46 -14.74 23.95
CA CYS A 160 20.62 -15.14 23.17
C CYS A 160 21.75 -14.09 23.19
N LEU A 161 21.42 -12.81 23.43
CA LEU A 161 22.40 -11.73 23.59
C LEU A 161 23.00 -11.68 25.01
N VAL A 162 22.16 -11.93 26.03
CA VAL A 162 22.58 -11.87 27.44
C VAL A 162 23.53 -13.01 27.81
N VAL A 163 23.31 -14.23 27.29
CA VAL A 163 24.12 -15.40 27.66
C VAL A 163 25.60 -15.24 27.29
N PRO A 164 25.97 -14.86 26.04
CA PRO A 164 27.36 -14.57 25.70
C PRO A 164 27.91 -13.38 26.47
N ALA A 165 27.13 -12.30 26.64
CA ALA A 165 27.58 -11.12 27.38
C ALA A 165 27.96 -11.48 28.83
N ALA A 166 27.14 -12.28 29.51
CA ALA A 166 27.44 -12.76 30.86
C ALA A 166 28.68 -13.66 30.92
N PHE A 167 28.91 -14.50 29.91
CA PHE A 167 30.12 -15.31 29.82
C PHE A 167 31.38 -14.43 29.70
N PHE A 168 31.33 -13.40 28.85
CA PHE A 168 32.44 -12.44 28.71
C PHE A 168 32.66 -11.62 29.99
N ASP A 169 31.60 -11.27 30.72
CA ASP A 169 31.71 -10.55 31.99
C ASP A 169 32.46 -11.38 33.06
N VAL A 170 32.13 -12.68 33.17
CA VAL A 170 32.85 -13.61 34.06
C VAL A 170 34.32 -13.77 33.65
N ALA A 171 34.60 -13.90 32.36
CA ALA A 171 35.98 -13.94 31.86
C ALA A 171 36.74 -12.63 32.16
N GLY A 172 36.06 -11.48 32.06
CA GLY A 172 36.58 -10.17 32.42
C GLY A 172 36.94 -10.07 33.91
N LEU A 173 36.12 -10.62 34.81
CA LEU A 173 36.40 -10.70 36.25
C LEU A 173 37.65 -11.54 36.56
N VAL A 174 37.81 -12.69 35.89
CA VAL A 174 39.01 -13.51 36.02
C VAL A 174 40.24 -12.74 35.54
N GLY A 175 40.16 -12.10 34.37
CA GLY A 175 41.24 -11.27 33.84
C GLY A 175 41.60 -10.11 34.78
N LEU A 176 40.60 -9.43 35.33
CA LEU A 176 40.78 -8.37 36.31
C LEU A 176 41.49 -8.87 37.59
N GLY A 177 41.12 -10.05 38.07
CA GLY A 177 41.81 -10.70 39.19
C GLY A 177 43.28 -10.95 38.90
N THR A 178 43.61 -11.48 37.71
CA THR A 178 45.01 -11.71 37.31
C THR A 178 45.82 -10.40 37.21
N LEU A 179 45.23 -9.35 36.62
CA LEU A 179 45.87 -8.03 36.52
C LEU A 179 46.11 -7.40 37.90
N SER A 180 45.18 -7.61 38.83
CA SER A 180 45.31 -7.11 40.20
C SER A 180 46.48 -7.77 40.93
N VAL A 181 46.68 -9.08 40.77
CA VAL A 181 47.83 -9.80 41.33
C VAL A 181 49.15 -9.26 40.78
N MET A 182 49.22 -9.01 39.47
CA MET A 182 50.42 -8.41 38.85
C MET A 182 50.68 -6.98 39.35
N ALA A 183 49.63 -6.19 39.60
CA ALA A 183 49.79 -4.85 40.16
C ALA A 183 50.41 -4.90 41.57
N PHE A 184 50.00 -5.84 42.43
CA PHE A 184 50.61 -6.03 43.76
C PHE A 184 52.06 -6.50 43.70
N GLN A 185 52.46 -7.20 42.64
CA GLN A 185 53.85 -7.61 42.41
C GLN A 185 54.74 -6.47 41.90
N GLY A 186 54.20 -5.26 41.72
CA GLY A 186 54.96 -4.08 41.29
C GLY A 186 55.08 -3.92 39.77
N TYR A 187 54.35 -4.71 38.98
CA TYR A 187 54.26 -4.47 37.53
C TYR A 187 53.47 -3.18 37.26
N PRO A 188 53.87 -2.35 36.28
CA PRO A 188 53.23 -1.08 35.97
C PRO A 188 51.90 -1.26 35.20
N VAL A 189 50.99 -2.06 35.74
CA VAL A 189 49.68 -2.41 35.15
C VAL A 189 48.50 -1.75 35.85
N ILE A 190 48.76 -0.81 36.78
CA ILE A 190 47.71 -0.17 37.59
C ILE A 190 46.66 0.56 36.72
N GLY A 191 47.09 1.18 35.61
CA GLY A 191 46.18 1.81 34.65
C GLY A 191 45.27 0.80 33.96
N CYS A 192 45.81 -0.36 33.57
CA CYS A 192 45.04 -1.44 32.96
C CYS A 192 44.01 -2.02 33.94
N VAL A 193 44.35 -2.12 35.24
CA VAL A 193 43.41 -2.55 36.29
C VAL A 193 42.23 -1.59 36.40
N ILE A 194 42.46 -0.27 36.41
CA ILE A 194 41.39 0.73 36.50
C ILE A 194 40.47 0.68 35.28
N VAL A 195 41.04 0.55 34.07
CA VAL A 195 40.25 0.43 32.84
C VAL A 195 39.44 -0.87 32.83
N ALA A 196 40.05 -2.00 33.21
CA ALA A 196 39.36 -3.29 33.29
C ALA A 196 38.22 -3.28 34.32
N LEU A 197 38.41 -2.62 35.48
CA LEU A 197 37.36 -2.41 36.48
C LEU A 197 36.16 -1.66 35.90
N GLY A 198 36.42 -0.55 35.20
CA GLY A 198 35.36 0.23 34.56
C GLY A 198 34.61 -0.56 33.48
N ALA A 199 35.34 -1.33 32.67
CA ALA A 199 34.76 -2.18 31.64
C ALA A 199 33.86 -3.28 32.24
N VAL A 200 34.31 -3.99 33.28
CA VAL A 200 33.50 -4.99 33.97
C VAL A 200 32.25 -4.35 34.58
N LEU A 201 32.39 -3.26 35.35
CA LEU A 201 31.23 -2.61 35.97
C LEU A 201 30.20 -2.10 34.95
N SER A 202 30.65 -1.56 33.82
CA SER A 202 29.74 -1.12 32.75
C SER A 202 29.04 -2.30 32.04
N MET A 203 29.75 -3.41 31.81
CA MET A 203 29.17 -4.64 31.24
C MET A 203 28.18 -5.29 32.20
N THR A 204 28.50 -5.41 33.49
CA THR A 204 27.57 -5.89 34.51
C THR A 204 26.30 -5.03 34.54
N ALA A 205 26.42 -3.69 34.49
CA ALA A 205 25.26 -2.79 34.45
C ALA A 205 24.40 -3.00 33.19
N TYR A 206 25.02 -3.18 32.03
CA TYR A 206 24.33 -3.50 30.77
C TYR A 206 23.58 -4.84 30.85
N ILE A 207 24.21 -5.88 31.40
CA ILE A 207 23.60 -7.21 31.59
C ILE A 207 22.38 -7.11 32.52
N LEU A 208 22.49 -6.37 33.63
CA LEU A 208 21.37 -6.16 34.56
C LEU A 208 20.23 -5.35 33.93
N PHE A 209 20.54 -4.37 33.09
CA PHE A 209 19.55 -3.59 32.35
C PHE A 209 18.78 -4.47 31.34
N LEU A 210 19.50 -5.30 30.56
CA LEU A 210 18.89 -6.25 29.64
C LEU A 210 18.05 -7.31 30.37
N PHE A 211 18.57 -7.86 31.46
CA PHE A 211 17.85 -8.81 32.29
C PHE A 211 16.57 -8.21 32.88
N SER A 212 16.63 -6.97 33.34
CA SER A 212 15.45 -6.22 33.81
C SER A 212 14.42 -6.03 32.70
N TYR A 213 14.83 -5.75 31.46
CA TYR A 213 13.93 -5.64 30.32
C TYR A 213 13.25 -6.99 29.97
N ILE A 214 14.00 -8.10 30.06
CA ILE A 214 13.46 -9.46 29.87
C ILE A 214 12.40 -9.78 30.96
N LEU A 215 12.69 -9.45 32.22
CA LEU A 215 11.80 -9.73 33.36
C LEU A 215 10.60 -8.79 33.47
N LYS A 216 10.72 -7.53 33.03
CA LYS A 216 9.63 -6.53 33.10
C LYS A 216 8.39 -6.90 32.29
N GLY A 217 8.47 -7.95 31.45
CA GLY A 217 7.32 -8.57 30.78
C GLY A 217 6.55 -9.61 31.60
N LYS A 218 6.94 -9.92 32.84
CA LYS A 218 6.23 -10.77 33.80
C LYS A 218 5.77 -9.90 34.98
N GLY A 219 4.59 -9.32 34.81
CA GLY A 219 3.78 -8.56 35.78
C GLY A 219 4.40 -8.18 37.12
N VAL A 220 4.54 -6.87 37.34
CA VAL A 220 4.17 -6.30 38.63
C VAL A 220 2.73 -5.83 38.48
N ASN A 221 1.82 -6.77 38.72
CA ASN A 221 0.46 -6.46 39.12
C ASN A 221 0.48 -6.67 40.64
N VAL A 222 0.88 -5.62 41.36
CA VAL A 222 0.74 -5.49 42.81
C VAL A 222 0.11 -4.13 43.05
#